data_AF-A0A923TE53-F1
#
_entry.id   AF-A0A923TE53-F1
#
_cell.length_a   1.000
_cell.length_b   1.000
_cell.length_c   1.000
_cell.angle_alpha   90.00
_cell.angle_beta   90.00
_cell.angle_gamma   90.00
#
_symmetry.space_group_name_H-M   'P 1'
#
loop_
_entity.id
_entity.type
_entity.pdbx_description
1 polymer ?
#
loop_
_entity_poly.entity_id
_entity_poly.type
_entity_poly.pdbx_seq_one_letter_code
_entity_poly.pdbx_strand_id
1 'polypeptide(L)'
;MQGAQGLVRAAERSPEHVARTVRTQLGCTPSDYVNRVRMEHAARELRLGAKPIVEIAADCGIGDLARFYSLFKGAHGTTPRRHRLEHHRQIV
;
A
#
# COMPACT_ATOMS: atom_id res chain seq x y z
N MET A 1 -34.41 -19.32 2.20
CA MET A 1 -34.23 -17.85 2.21
C MET A 1 -32.77 -17.58 2.60
N GLN A 2 -31.84 -17.58 1.65
CA GLN A 2 -31.29 -16.38 0.99
C GLN A 2 -30.92 -15.26 1.99
N GLY A 3 -29.63 -14.98 2.13
CA GLY A 3 -29.17 -13.87 2.97
C GLY A 3 -27.67 -13.64 3.10
N ALA A 4 -26.81 -14.57 2.66
CA ALA A 4 -25.36 -14.31 2.49
C ALA A 4 -25.06 -13.31 1.33
N GLN A 5 -26.09 -12.67 0.77
CA GLN A 5 -26.03 -11.67 -0.29
C GLN A 5 -25.66 -10.25 0.21
N GLY A 6 -25.44 -10.06 1.51
CA GLY A 6 -25.13 -8.73 2.06
C GLY A 6 -23.66 -8.29 1.92
N LEU A 7 -22.70 -9.21 1.78
CA LEU A 7 -21.27 -8.87 1.84
C LEU A 7 -20.46 -9.29 0.60
N VAL A 8 -21.13 -9.65 -0.49
CA VAL A 8 -20.48 -9.92 -1.79
C VAL A 8 -20.38 -8.65 -2.65
N ARG A 9 -21.04 -7.53 -2.29
CA ARG A 9 -21.27 -6.38 -3.18
C ARG A 9 -20.33 -5.16 -3.05
N ALA A 10 -19.18 -5.28 -2.39
CA ALA A 10 -18.20 -4.19 -2.32
C ALA A 10 -16.88 -4.48 -3.07
N ALA A 11 -16.73 -5.66 -3.67
CA ALA A 11 -15.47 -6.08 -4.29
C ALA A 11 -15.64 -6.92 -5.58
N GLU A 12 -16.78 -6.83 -6.28
CA GLU A 12 -17.05 -7.56 -7.55
C GLU A 12 -16.26 -7.05 -8.77
N ARG A 13 -15.00 -6.66 -8.58
CA ARG A 13 -14.00 -6.68 -9.66
C ARG A 13 -12.73 -7.23 -9.05
N SER A 14 -12.44 -8.51 -9.30
CA SER A 14 -11.17 -9.11 -8.88
C SER A 14 -10.03 -8.16 -9.30
N PRO A 15 -9.03 -7.88 -8.44
CA PRO A 15 -7.91 -6.98 -8.74
C PRO A 15 -7.23 -7.26 -10.08
N GLU A 16 -7.32 -8.52 -10.53
CA GLU A 16 -6.82 -9.05 -11.78
C GLU A 16 -7.55 -8.50 -13.03
N HIS A 17 -8.83 -8.12 -12.92
CA HIS A 17 -9.62 -7.58 -14.03
C HIS A 17 -9.34 -6.08 -14.23
N VAL A 18 -9.17 -5.33 -13.13
CA VAL A 18 -8.69 -3.95 -13.17
C VAL A 18 -7.25 -3.91 -13.68
N ALA A 19 -6.43 -4.90 -13.30
CA ALA A 19 -5.06 -5.02 -13.74
C ALA A 19 -4.92 -5.15 -15.27
N ARG A 20 -5.70 -6.02 -15.93
CA ARG A 20 -5.58 -6.16 -17.39
C ARG A 20 -5.87 -4.88 -18.17
N THR A 21 -6.81 -4.05 -17.71
CA THR A 21 -7.21 -2.82 -18.41
C THR A 21 -6.18 -1.69 -18.24
N VAL A 22 -5.56 -1.59 -17.07
CA VAL A 22 -4.56 -0.55 -16.74
C VAL A 22 -3.25 -0.74 -17.50
N ARG A 23 -2.82 -2.00 -17.73
CA ARG A 23 -1.55 -2.33 -18.40
C ARG A 23 -1.49 -1.84 -19.86
N THR A 24 -2.63 -1.74 -20.53
CA THR A 24 -2.70 -1.34 -21.94
C THR A 24 -2.62 0.19 -22.13
N GLN A 25 -2.82 0.98 -21.07
CA GLN A 25 -2.97 2.44 -21.16
C GLN A 25 -1.82 3.24 -20.50
N LEU A 26 -1.04 2.66 -19.58
CA LEU A 26 -0.16 3.44 -18.68
C LEU A 26 1.35 3.10 -18.70
N GLY A 27 1.79 2.12 -19.50
CA GLY A 27 3.22 1.79 -19.62
C GLY A 27 3.88 1.20 -18.37
N CYS A 28 3.12 0.93 -17.31
CA CYS A 28 3.56 0.27 -16.09
C CYS A 28 2.71 -0.98 -15.81
N THR A 29 3.22 -1.92 -15.02
CA THR A 29 2.38 -3.06 -14.63
C THR A 29 1.34 -2.58 -13.60
N PRO A 30 0.15 -3.20 -13.58
CA PRO A 30 -0.87 -2.86 -12.60
C PRO A 30 -0.42 -3.07 -11.16
N SER A 31 0.45 -4.07 -10.96
CA SER A 31 1.10 -4.32 -9.68
C SER A 31 1.95 -3.13 -9.26
N ASP A 32 2.67 -2.48 -10.16
CA ASP A 32 3.49 -1.29 -9.86
C ASP A 32 2.60 -0.11 -9.46
N TYR A 33 1.50 0.11 -10.18
CA TYR A 33 0.54 1.16 -9.83
C TYR A 33 -0.08 0.93 -8.44
N VAL A 34 -0.56 -0.28 -8.18
CA VAL A 34 -1.11 -0.65 -6.86
C VAL A 34 -0.06 -0.53 -5.77
N ASN A 35 1.17 -0.98 -6.01
CA ASN A 35 2.26 -0.84 -5.06
C ASN A 35 2.59 0.62 -4.79
N ARG A 36 2.59 1.49 -5.81
CA ARG A 36 2.77 2.93 -5.63
C ARG A 36 1.71 3.53 -4.69
N VAL A 37 0.43 3.26 -4.97
CA VAL A 37 -0.68 3.75 -4.12
C VAL A 37 -0.56 3.22 -2.69
N ARG A 38 -0.21 1.94 -2.52
CA ARG A 38 0.05 1.34 -1.19
C ARG A 38 1.22 2.03 -0.48
N MET A 39 2.31 2.33 -1.18
CA MET A 39 3.47 3.01 -0.59
C MET A 39 3.15 4.47 -0.22
N GLU A 40 2.28 5.15 -0.97
CA GLU A 40 1.80 6.50 -0.61
C GLU A 40 0.94 6.48 0.66
N HIS A 41 0.06 5.48 0.79
CA HIS A 41 -0.70 5.25 2.02
C HIS A 41 0.22 4.97 3.21
N ALA A 42 1.17 4.04 3.06
CA ALA A 42 2.16 3.72 4.10
C ALA A 42 2.97 4.95 4.54
N ALA A 43 3.40 5.80 3.61
CA ALA A 43 4.14 7.02 3.93
C ALA A 43 3.30 7.98 4.80
N ARG A 44 1.99 8.09 4.53
CA ARG A 44 1.07 8.88 5.35
C ARG A 44 0.97 8.35 6.78
N GLU A 45 0.77 7.05 6.94
CA GLU A 45 0.69 6.40 8.27
C GLU A 45 2.01 6.52 9.05
N LEU A 46 3.15 6.44 8.37
CA LEU A 46 4.47 6.58 8.99
C LEU A 46 4.67 7.98 9.58
N ARG A 47 4.22 9.03 8.86
CA ARG A 47 4.26 10.43 9.33
C ARG A 47 3.39 10.64 10.57
N LEU A 48 2.20 10.02 10.60
CA LEU A 48 1.31 10.09 11.77
C LEU A 48 1.93 9.44 13.02
N GLY A 49 2.86 8.50 12.86
CA GLY A 49 3.62 7.96 13.99
C GLY A 49 2.87 6.94 14.88
N ALA A 50 1.55 6.77 14.70
CA ALA A 50 0.71 6.03 15.63
C ALA A 50 0.89 4.50 15.60
N LYS A 51 1.09 3.90 14.42
CA LYS A 51 1.15 2.43 14.25
C LYS A 51 2.58 1.91 14.12
N PRO A 52 2.90 0.68 14.54
CA PRO A 52 4.20 0.07 14.22
C PRO A 52 4.29 -0.25 12.71
N ILE A 53 5.52 -0.30 12.17
CA ILE A 53 5.77 -0.50 10.73
C ILE A 53 5.19 -1.83 10.23
N VAL A 54 5.18 -2.87 11.08
CA VAL A 54 4.62 -4.18 10.75
C VAL A 54 3.11 -4.15 10.52
N GLU A 55 2.38 -3.38 11.32
CA GLU A 55 0.94 -3.20 11.13
C GLU A 55 0.66 -2.39 9.87
N ILE A 56 1.45 -1.34 9.60
CA ILE A 56 1.33 -0.56 8.36
C ILE A 56 1.58 -1.44 7.11
N ALA A 57 2.54 -2.37 7.18
CA ALA A 57 2.80 -3.32 6.10
C ALA A 57 1.62 -4.29 5.89
N ALA A 58 1.04 -4.78 6.99
CA ALA A 58 -0.15 -5.63 6.96
C ALA A 58 -1.39 -4.90 6.40
N ASP A 59 -1.64 -3.65 6.82
CA ASP A 59 -2.71 -2.79 6.29
C ASP A 59 -2.54 -2.53 4.78
N CYS A 60 -1.30 -2.48 4.30
CA CYS A 60 -0.98 -2.37 2.88
C CYS A 60 -1.13 -3.70 2.12
N GLY A 61 -1.51 -4.79 2.79
CA GLY A 61 -1.65 -6.13 2.21
C GLY A 61 -0.33 -6.80 1.88
N ILE A 62 0.76 -6.43 2.57
CA ILE A 62 2.10 -7.00 2.38
C ILE A 62 2.52 -7.73 3.65
N GLY A 63 2.39 -9.06 3.64
CA GLY A 63 2.77 -9.90 4.78
C GLY A 63 4.28 -10.11 4.95
N ASP A 64 5.07 -9.81 3.91
CA ASP A 64 6.53 -9.90 3.97
C ASP A 64 7.18 -8.53 4.19
N LEU A 65 7.81 -8.35 5.35
CA LEU A 65 8.46 -7.10 5.72
C LEU A 65 9.63 -6.75 4.80
N ALA A 66 10.42 -7.73 4.35
CA ALA A 66 11.57 -7.45 3.47
C ALA A 66 11.11 -6.85 2.12
N ARG A 67 10.04 -7.41 1.55
CA ARG A 67 9.37 -6.91 0.36
C ARG A 67 8.78 -5.53 0.58
N PHE A 68 8.11 -5.29 1.72
CA PHE A 68 7.59 -3.96 2.05
C PHE A 68 8.71 -2.91 2.08
N TYR A 69 9.82 -3.20 2.76
CA TYR A 69 10.97 -2.29 2.83
C TYR A 69 11.59 -2.02 1.45
N SER A 70 11.66 -3.05 0.61
CA SER A 70 12.21 -2.94 -0.76
C SER A 70 11.30 -2.06 -1.65
N LEU A 71 9.99 -2.29 -1.61
CA LEU A 71 8.99 -1.49 -2.32
C LEU A 71 8.99 -0.04 -1.83
N PHE A 72 9.04 0.16 -0.51
CA PHE A 72 9.03 1.50 0.08
C PHE A 72 10.29 2.28 -0.29
N LYS A 73 11.46 1.65 -0.22
CA LYS A 73 12.72 2.25 -0.64
C LYS A 73 12.74 2.57 -2.14
N GLY A 74 12.18 1.69 -2.97
CA GLY A 74 12.03 1.94 -4.40
C GLY A 74 11.11 3.11 -4.72
N ALA A 75 10.03 3.29 -3.96
CA ALA A 75 9.06 4.36 -4.17
C ALA A 75 9.48 5.72 -3.58
N HIS A 76 10.12 5.73 -2.41
CA HIS A 76 10.39 6.96 -1.62
C HIS A 76 11.88 7.25 -1.41
N GLY A 77 12.78 6.41 -1.92
CA GLY A 77 14.24 6.60 -1.81
C GLY A 77 14.85 6.37 -0.43
N THR A 78 14.04 6.20 0.61
CA THR A 78 14.47 5.99 2.00
C THR A 78 13.75 4.81 2.65
N THR A 79 14.19 4.38 3.83
CA THR A 79 13.51 3.28 4.56
C THR A 79 12.31 3.81 5.35
N PRO A 80 11.28 2.99 5.60
CA PRO A 80 10.11 3.37 6.40
C PRO A 80 10.46 4.00 7.75
N ARG A 81 11.47 3.43 8.43
CA ARG A 81 11.95 3.91 9.73
C ARG A 81 12.61 5.29 9.64
N ARG A 82 13.44 5.52 8.62
CA ARG A 82 14.06 6.84 8.40
C ARG A 82 13.01 7.88 8.05
N HIS A 83 12.09 7.56 7.13
CA HIS A 83 10.97 8.43 6.77
C HIS A 83 10.16 8.88 7.98
N ARG A 84 9.82 7.96 8.90
CA ARG A 84 9.17 8.30 10.16
C ARG A 84 9.99 9.28 11.00
N LEU A 85 11.27 8.97 11.23
CA LEU A 85 12.15 9.78 12.08
C LEU A 85 12.35 11.19 11.52
N GLU A 86 12.56 11.32 10.20
CA GLU A 86 12.77 12.59 9.52
C GLU A 86 11.57 13.52 9.67
N HIS A 87 10.35 12.99 9.48
CA HIS A 87 9.13 13.78 9.62
C HIS A 87 8.75 14.10 11.08
N HIS A 88 9.09 13.21 12.02
CA HIS A 88 8.88 13.51 13.45
C HIS A 88 9.83 14.60 13.96
N ARG A 89 11.01 14.74 13.34
CA ARG A 89 11.98 15.79 13.67
C ARG A 89 11.63 17.18 13.11
N GLN A 90 10.69 17.26 12.15
CA GLN A 90 10.23 18.52 11.56
C GLN A 90 9.00 19.13 12.26
N ILE A 91 8.36 18.40 13.19
CA ILE A 91 7.16 18.85 13.91
C ILE A 91 7.53 19.40 15.31
N VAL A 92 8.80 19.31 15.71
CA VAL A 92 9.35 19.91 16.94
C VAL A 92 10.14 21.17 16.57
#